data_AF-A0A2V9XBA0-F1
#
_entry.id   AF-A0A2V9XBA0-F1
#
_cell.length_a   1.000
_cell.length_b   1.000
_cell.length_c   1.000
_cell.angle_alpha   90.00
_cell.angle_beta   90.00
_cell.angle_gamma   90.00
#
_symmetry.space_group_name_H-M   'P 1'
#
loop_
_entity.id
_entity.type
_entity.pdbx_description
1 polymer ?
#
loop_
_entity_poly.entity_id
_entity_poly.type
_entity_poly.pdbx_seq_one_letter_code
_entity_poly.pdbx_strand_id
1 'polypeptide(L)'
;MPSVQADGSGSRLDSFTNYAAPFMSTNADIIPILSTNSTFPRLTGTCAVGVAPYTNIIIDVYQLDPEGWENGKLFGLSELITPDGVTNGFPQGRKYLGSFVDNGPQDSDPAVGKFSFDLSAFDLGPGLVTVTANYSADPPGTHKGRTHTSNFSNPVGLIPNGVSSVGLTHIVPDMLLWYNSAGYYTNGPVNPSTQVTSLLNWEPYISVLGDTTFLIGANTYADDQTPPAGADITQGPPFQRFVVTFQPAAGGAPKIGEEFFTDAGSLYRGVISYSRQNGNPQRVAGDKRIGATNFLTAAETSAGQNPAFQSDSRWTSNLIYQADNRYVTVQP
;
A
#
# COMPACT_ATOMS: atom_id res chain seq x y z
N MET A 1 13.52 13.21 -37.50
CA MET A 1 13.24 14.57 -37.02
C MET A 1 12.88 14.48 -35.54
N PRO A 2 13.40 15.37 -34.68
CA PRO A 2 13.20 15.31 -33.23
C PRO A 2 11.77 15.74 -32.84
N SER A 3 11.21 15.05 -31.85
CA SER A 3 9.95 15.25 -31.12
C SER A 3 9.04 16.43 -31.54
N VAL A 4 8.06 16.15 -32.40
CA VAL A 4 6.76 16.83 -32.38
C VAL A 4 5.74 15.71 -32.16
N GLN A 5 5.13 15.68 -30.98
CA GLN A 5 4.15 14.66 -30.61
C GLN A 5 2.94 14.80 -31.54
N ALA A 6 2.47 13.68 -32.10
CA ALA A 6 1.25 13.67 -32.90
C ALA A 6 0.04 13.62 -31.96
N ASP A 7 -0.91 14.54 -32.14
CA ASP A 7 -2.03 14.84 -31.24
C ASP A 7 -3.38 14.30 -31.72
N GLY A 8 -3.38 13.47 -32.76
CA GLY A 8 -4.60 13.00 -33.36
C GLY A 8 -5.28 14.00 -34.30
N SER A 9 -4.68 15.14 -34.64
CA SER A 9 -5.30 16.16 -35.52
C SER A 9 -4.37 16.66 -36.65
N GLY A 10 -4.96 16.85 -37.84
CA GLY A 10 -4.30 17.48 -38.99
C GLY A 10 -3.21 16.65 -39.70
N SER A 11 -2.44 17.32 -40.56
CA SER A 11 -1.45 16.70 -41.46
C SER A 11 -0.18 16.17 -40.77
N ARG A 12 0.05 16.54 -39.51
CA ARG A 12 1.21 16.10 -38.71
C ARG A 12 1.05 14.64 -38.28
N LEU A 13 -0.14 14.25 -37.84
CA LEU A 13 -0.47 12.86 -37.54
C LEU A 13 -0.26 11.99 -38.77
N ASP A 14 -0.79 12.39 -39.92
CA ASP A 14 -0.64 11.67 -41.19
C ASP A 14 0.82 11.52 -41.60
N SER A 15 1.63 12.56 -41.42
CA SER A 15 3.07 12.50 -41.72
C SER A 15 3.80 11.54 -40.79
N PHE A 16 3.41 11.52 -39.51
CA PHE A 16 4.02 10.68 -38.49
C PHE A 16 3.61 9.21 -38.64
N THR A 17 2.33 8.92 -38.90
CA THR A 17 1.84 7.56 -39.20
C THR A 17 2.48 7.02 -40.47
N ASN A 18 2.59 7.83 -41.54
CA ASN A 18 3.28 7.42 -42.77
C ASN A 18 4.77 7.09 -42.53
N TYR A 19 5.43 7.83 -41.64
CA TYR A 19 6.81 7.55 -41.26
C TYR A 19 6.95 6.25 -40.44
N ALA A 20 5.99 5.95 -39.57
CA ALA A 20 5.99 4.77 -38.70
C ALA A 20 5.50 3.47 -39.39
N ALA A 21 4.61 3.59 -40.38
CA ALA A 21 3.94 2.47 -41.05
C ALA A 21 4.86 1.34 -41.59
N PRO A 22 6.10 1.60 -42.06
CA PRO A 22 7.00 0.52 -42.47
C PRO A 22 7.51 -0.36 -41.32
N PHE A 23 7.37 0.07 -40.07
CA PHE A 23 8.00 -0.55 -38.90
C PHE A 23 6.99 -1.13 -37.90
N MET A 24 5.83 -0.49 -37.76
CA MET A 24 4.81 -0.85 -36.78
C MET A 24 3.39 -0.64 -37.32
N SER A 25 2.42 -1.30 -36.70
CA SER A 25 1.00 -1.13 -36.99
C SER A 25 0.55 0.29 -36.62
N THR A 26 -0.03 1.00 -37.57
CA THR A 26 -0.62 2.33 -37.36
C THR A 26 -2.15 2.28 -37.21
N ASN A 27 -2.71 1.09 -37.00
CA ASN A 27 -4.16 0.89 -36.81
C ASN A 27 -4.62 1.17 -35.37
N ALA A 28 -3.68 1.46 -34.47
CA ALA A 28 -3.88 1.77 -33.06
C ALA A 28 -2.85 2.82 -32.61
N ASP A 29 -2.75 3.06 -31.31
CA ASP A 29 -1.77 4.00 -30.74
C ASP A 29 -0.34 3.60 -31.09
N ILE A 30 0.37 4.50 -31.77
CA ILE A 30 1.75 4.33 -32.24
C ILE A 30 2.80 4.77 -31.21
N ILE A 31 2.36 5.50 -30.18
CA ILE A 31 3.19 5.83 -29.01
C ILE A 31 2.90 4.77 -27.94
N PRO A 32 3.91 4.18 -27.30
CA PRO A 32 3.67 3.24 -26.20
C PRO A 32 2.85 3.90 -25.09
N ILE A 33 1.94 3.15 -24.49
CA ILE A 33 1.07 3.60 -23.41
C ILE A 33 1.39 2.81 -22.16
N LEU A 34 1.77 3.52 -21.10
CA LEU A 34 1.95 2.92 -19.79
C LEU A 34 0.64 2.91 -19.02
N SER A 35 0.36 1.81 -18.32
CA SER A 35 -0.80 1.68 -17.45
C SER A 35 -0.64 2.53 -16.21
N THR A 36 -1.62 3.41 -15.92
CA THR A 36 -1.71 4.19 -14.67
C THR A 36 -1.92 3.32 -13.43
N ASN A 37 -2.24 2.03 -13.61
CA ASN A 37 -2.38 1.04 -12.54
C ASN A 37 -1.10 0.21 -12.30
N SER A 38 0.03 0.61 -12.91
CA SER A 38 1.31 -0.05 -12.65
C SER A 38 1.71 0.10 -11.18
N THR A 39 1.98 -1.02 -10.51
CA THR A 39 2.34 -1.09 -9.08
C THR A 39 3.76 -1.60 -8.97
N PHE A 40 4.65 -0.92 -8.23
CA PHE A 40 6.05 -1.36 -8.12
C PHE A 40 6.13 -2.80 -7.56
N PRO A 41 7.03 -3.66 -8.05
CA PRO A 41 8.03 -3.43 -9.08
C PRO A 41 7.52 -3.63 -10.51
N ARG A 42 6.22 -3.83 -10.71
CA ARG A 42 5.62 -4.16 -12.00
C ARG A 42 5.27 -2.93 -12.82
N LEU A 43 5.94 -2.80 -13.97
CA LEU A 43 5.58 -1.85 -15.01
C LEU A 43 4.75 -2.58 -16.07
N THR A 44 3.56 -2.06 -16.37
CA THR A 44 2.69 -2.63 -17.41
C THR A 44 2.33 -1.59 -18.46
N GLY A 45 2.14 -2.03 -19.70
CA GLY A 45 1.80 -1.14 -20.79
C GLY A 45 1.53 -1.87 -22.10
N THR A 46 1.29 -1.08 -23.13
CA THR A 46 1.03 -1.54 -24.49
C THR A 46 1.83 -0.75 -25.50
N CYS A 47 2.12 -1.35 -26.65
CA CYS A 47 2.69 -0.68 -27.80
C CYS A 47 2.06 -1.22 -29.10
N ALA A 48 2.29 -0.52 -30.21
CA ALA A 48 1.89 -1.03 -31.51
C ALA A 48 2.62 -2.36 -31.82
N VAL A 49 1.96 -3.25 -32.55
CA VAL A 49 2.59 -4.49 -33.01
C VAL A 49 3.54 -4.19 -34.17
N GLY A 50 4.71 -4.83 -34.22
CA GLY A 50 5.68 -4.67 -35.30
C GLY A 50 5.18 -5.19 -36.65
N VAL A 51 5.65 -4.58 -37.74
CA VAL A 51 5.37 -5.00 -39.13
C VAL A 51 6.62 -5.65 -39.72
N ALA A 52 6.46 -6.75 -40.46
CA ALA A 52 7.59 -7.45 -41.07
C ALA A 52 8.44 -6.53 -41.96
N PRO A 53 9.78 -6.54 -41.85
CA PRO A 53 10.58 -7.46 -41.03
C PRO A 53 10.80 -7.05 -39.56
N TYR A 54 10.33 -5.88 -39.14
CA TYR A 54 10.54 -5.28 -37.81
C TYR A 54 9.60 -5.84 -36.72
N THR A 55 9.55 -7.16 -36.59
CA THR A 55 8.64 -7.84 -35.64
C THR A 55 9.24 -8.04 -34.25
N ASN A 56 10.54 -7.83 -34.05
CA ASN A 56 11.16 -7.92 -32.73
C ASN A 56 10.97 -6.59 -32.00
N ILE A 57 10.18 -6.57 -30.93
CA ILE A 57 9.91 -5.36 -30.14
C ILE A 57 10.77 -5.40 -28.88
N ILE A 58 11.54 -4.34 -28.65
CA ILE A 58 12.34 -4.13 -27.45
C ILE A 58 11.88 -2.85 -26.76
N ILE A 59 11.42 -2.96 -25.53
CA ILE A 59 10.99 -1.84 -24.69
C ILE A 59 12.17 -1.35 -23.86
N ASP A 60 12.62 -0.13 -24.13
CA ASP A 60 13.63 0.53 -23.31
C ASP A 60 12.93 1.34 -22.23
N VAL A 61 13.32 1.11 -20.98
CA VAL A 61 12.74 1.73 -19.80
C VAL A 61 13.70 2.79 -19.26
N TYR A 62 13.16 3.97 -18.97
CA TYR A 62 13.91 5.11 -18.48
C TYR A 62 13.24 5.75 -17.27
N GLN A 63 14.04 6.28 -16.36
CA GLN A 63 13.58 7.31 -15.45
C GLN A 63 13.33 8.59 -16.25
N LEU A 64 12.16 9.20 -16.09
CA LEU A 64 11.78 10.45 -16.75
C LEU A 64 12.77 11.57 -16.40
N ASP A 65 13.09 12.42 -17.37
CA ASP A 65 13.67 13.73 -17.14
C ASP A 65 12.60 14.73 -16.65
N PRO A 66 12.62 15.12 -15.36
CA PRO A 66 11.65 16.07 -14.85
C PRO A 66 11.81 17.46 -15.47
N GLU A 67 13.02 17.84 -15.93
CA GLU A 67 13.26 19.16 -16.51
C GLU A 67 12.61 19.27 -17.90
N GLY A 68 12.88 18.31 -18.80
CA GLY A 68 12.20 18.24 -20.10
C GLY A 68 10.68 18.13 -19.99
N TRP A 69 10.19 17.41 -18.97
CA TRP A 69 8.76 17.32 -18.70
C TRP A 69 8.17 18.66 -18.28
N GLU A 70 8.69 19.31 -17.23
CA GLU A 70 8.12 20.56 -16.74
C GLU A 70 8.31 21.72 -17.72
N ASN A 71 9.50 21.87 -18.31
CA ASN A 71 9.76 22.93 -19.28
C ASN A 71 8.94 22.75 -20.57
N GLY A 72 8.69 21.51 -20.99
CA GLY A 72 7.88 21.22 -22.17
C GLY A 72 6.44 21.74 -22.03
N LYS A 73 5.86 21.69 -20.83
CA LYS A 73 4.51 22.20 -20.58
C LYS A 73 4.40 23.70 -20.83
N LEU A 74 5.49 24.45 -20.59
CA LEU A 74 5.51 25.91 -20.75
C LEU A 74 5.34 26.36 -22.20
N PHE A 75 5.58 25.48 -23.17
CA PHE A 75 5.38 25.80 -24.59
C PHE A 75 3.90 25.88 -24.97
N GLY A 76 2.98 25.32 -24.16
CA GLY A 76 1.54 25.39 -24.40
C GLY A 76 1.13 24.87 -25.78
N LEU A 77 1.88 23.91 -26.33
CA LEU A 77 1.62 23.35 -27.64
C LEU A 77 0.30 22.59 -27.58
N SER A 78 -0.62 22.90 -28.49
CA SER A 78 -1.90 22.21 -28.62
C SER A 78 -1.73 20.70 -28.70
N GLU A 79 -0.63 20.23 -29.29
CA GLU A 79 -0.36 18.80 -29.45
C GLU A 79 -0.02 18.07 -28.15
N LEU A 80 0.35 18.81 -27.11
CA LEU A 80 0.65 18.27 -25.80
C LEU A 80 -0.55 18.36 -24.86
N ILE A 81 -1.64 19.00 -25.26
CA ILE A 81 -2.81 19.20 -24.41
C ILE A 81 -3.75 18.00 -24.58
N THR A 82 -3.97 17.26 -23.51
CA THR A 82 -4.93 16.15 -23.48
C THR A 82 -6.38 16.67 -23.55
N PRO A 83 -7.36 15.83 -23.93
CA PRO A 83 -8.77 16.24 -24.05
C PRO A 83 -9.39 16.85 -22.79
N ASP A 84 -8.83 16.56 -21.61
CA ASP A 84 -9.21 17.13 -20.31
C ASP A 84 -8.52 18.48 -20.00
N GLY A 85 -7.74 19.02 -20.95
CA GLY A 85 -7.08 20.32 -20.85
C GLY A 85 -5.73 20.31 -20.16
N VAL A 86 -5.18 19.15 -19.80
CA VAL A 86 -3.86 19.05 -19.16
C VAL A 86 -2.74 19.13 -20.21
N THR A 87 -1.81 20.06 -20.05
CA THR A 87 -0.62 20.14 -20.91
C THR A 87 0.43 19.13 -20.45
N ASN A 88 0.79 18.19 -21.32
CA ASN A 88 1.92 17.29 -21.16
C ASN A 88 3.25 17.98 -21.46
N GLY A 89 4.32 17.45 -20.89
CA GLY A 89 5.68 17.89 -21.16
C GLY A 89 6.29 17.22 -22.39
N PHE A 90 7.61 17.38 -22.55
CA PHE A 90 8.38 16.54 -23.45
C PHE A 90 8.89 15.33 -22.66
N PRO A 91 8.28 14.14 -22.79
CA PRO A 91 8.78 12.95 -22.13
C PRO A 91 10.12 12.55 -22.76
N GLN A 92 11.12 12.44 -21.91
CA GLN A 92 12.48 12.04 -22.28
C GLN A 92 13.09 11.23 -21.14
N GLY A 93 13.96 10.28 -21.48
CA GLY A 93 14.69 9.51 -20.48
C GLY A 93 15.90 10.28 -19.95
N ARG A 94 15.96 10.50 -18.62
CA ARG A 94 17.16 11.01 -17.93
C ARG A 94 18.17 9.91 -17.63
N LYS A 95 17.68 8.74 -17.21
CA LYS A 95 18.49 7.59 -16.81
C LYS A 95 17.90 6.35 -17.49
N TYR A 96 18.71 5.67 -18.28
CA TYR A 96 18.37 4.36 -18.82
C TYR A 96 18.38 3.32 -17.70
N LEU A 97 17.32 2.53 -17.60
CA LEU A 97 17.16 1.49 -16.58
C LEU A 97 17.42 0.11 -17.17
N GLY A 98 16.85 -0.20 -18.33
CA GLY A 98 17.05 -1.48 -18.99
C GLY A 98 16.21 -1.64 -20.26
N SER A 99 16.50 -2.70 -21.01
CA SER A 99 15.75 -3.12 -22.20
C SER A 99 15.11 -4.46 -21.93
N PHE A 100 13.86 -4.61 -22.35
CA PHE A 100 13.09 -5.84 -22.22
C PHE A 100 12.51 -6.21 -23.58
N VAL A 101 12.55 -7.48 -23.93
CA VAL A 101 11.96 -7.96 -25.19
C VAL A 101 10.48 -8.27 -24.92
N ASP A 102 9.58 -7.68 -25.70
CA ASP A 102 8.14 -8.02 -25.70
C ASP A 102 7.98 -9.51 -26.01
N ASN A 103 7.13 -10.20 -25.25
CA ASN A 103 6.99 -11.66 -25.30
C ASN A 103 8.31 -12.44 -25.04
N GLY A 104 9.31 -11.78 -24.45
CA GLY A 104 10.58 -12.38 -24.05
C GLY A 104 10.52 -13.02 -22.65
N PRO A 105 11.63 -13.59 -22.17
CA PRO A 105 11.66 -14.30 -20.87
C PRO A 105 11.34 -13.41 -19.65
N GLN A 106 11.53 -12.10 -19.75
CA GLN A 106 11.24 -11.14 -18.67
C GLN A 106 9.85 -10.51 -18.77
N ASP A 107 9.10 -10.82 -19.83
CA ASP A 107 7.73 -10.38 -20.01
C ASP A 107 6.75 -11.40 -19.45
N SER A 108 5.86 -10.97 -18.56
CA SER A 108 4.83 -11.86 -18.03
C SER A 108 3.50 -11.77 -18.79
N ASP A 109 3.34 -10.82 -19.70
CA ASP A 109 2.18 -10.77 -20.59
C ASP A 109 2.54 -11.47 -21.91
N PRO A 110 1.83 -12.54 -22.31
CA PRO A 110 2.17 -13.30 -23.52
C PRO A 110 1.62 -12.67 -24.81
N ALA A 111 0.84 -11.59 -24.73
CA ALA A 111 0.22 -10.99 -25.90
C ALA A 111 1.17 -9.97 -26.56
N VAL A 112 1.54 -10.21 -27.83
CA VAL A 112 2.42 -9.29 -28.59
C VAL A 112 1.89 -7.86 -28.54
N GLY A 113 2.78 -6.92 -28.22
CA GLY A 113 2.44 -5.51 -28.04
C GLY A 113 1.81 -5.18 -26.69
N LYS A 114 1.78 -6.12 -25.75
CA LYS A 114 1.43 -5.90 -24.34
C LYS A 114 2.54 -6.47 -23.49
N PHE A 115 2.97 -5.69 -22.51
CA PHE A 115 4.09 -6.08 -21.67
C PHE A 115 3.83 -5.88 -20.19
N SER A 116 4.51 -6.70 -19.41
CA SER A 116 4.56 -6.63 -17.96
C SER A 116 5.97 -7.02 -17.49
N PHE A 117 6.74 -6.03 -16.99
CA PHE A 117 8.14 -6.20 -16.60
C PHE A 117 8.35 -6.05 -15.09
N ASP A 118 9.31 -6.80 -14.56
CA ASP A 118 9.79 -6.65 -13.17
C ASP A 118 10.95 -5.66 -13.15
N LEU A 119 10.76 -4.55 -12.43
CA LEU A 119 11.77 -3.51 -12.26
C LEU A 119 12.49 -3.56 -10.90
N SER A 120 12.30 -4.62 -10.11
CA SER A 120 12.83 -4.74 -8.74
C SER A 120 14.35 -4.64 -8.65
N ALA A 121 15.07 -5.02 -9.71
CA ALA A 121 16.52 -4.96 -9.78
C ALA A 121 17.07 -3.56 -10.12
N PHE A 122 16.20 -2.59 -10.44
CA PHE A 122 16.61 -1.27 -10.92
C PHE A 122 16.33 -0.18 -9.89
N ASP A 123 17.28 0.74 -9.76
CA ASP A 123 17.09 1.96 -8.97
C ASP A 123 16.33 3.01 -9.79
N LEU A 124 15.01 3.06 -9.55
CA LEU A 124 14.08 4.01 -10.19
C LEU A 124 14.17 5.43 -9.61
N GLY A 125 14.80 5.59 -8.43
CA GLY A 125 14.70 6.80 -7.64
C GLY A 125 13.24 7.21 -7.32
N PRO A 126 13.00 8.47 -6.93
CA PRO A 126 11.65 8.99 -6.66
C PRO A 126 10.89 9.45 -7.93
N GLY A 127 11.41 9.16 -9.12
CA GLY A 127 10.95 9.74 -10.38
C GLY A 127 9.88 8.91 -11.08
N LEU A 128 9.15 9.55 -12.00
CA LEU A 128 8.27 8.84 -12.94
C LEU A 128 9.10 8.00 -13.93
N VAL A 129 8.46 7.01 -14.54
CA VAL A 129 9.05 6.13 -15.56
C VAL A 129 8.43 6.43 -16.92
N THR A 130 9.23 6.42 -17.97
CA THR A 130 8.80 6.51 -19.37
C THR A 130 9.50 5.43 -20.20
N VAL A 131 8.93 5.05 -21.34
CA VAL A 131 9.49 4.01 -22.20
C VAL A 131 9.54 4.43 -23.66
N THR A 132 10.40 3.78 -24.44
CA THR A 132 10.30 3.72 -25.90
C THR A 132 10.10 2.28 -26.34
N ALA A 133 9.41 2.08 -27.46
CA ALA A 133 9.34 0.81 -28.15
C ALA A 133 10.27 0.83 -29.37
N ASN A 134 11.14 -0.17 -29.47
CA ASN A 134 12.13 -0.32 -30.52
C ASN A 134 11.79 -1.53 -31.38
N TYR A 135 11.49 -1.29 -32.65
CA TYR A 135 11.11 -2.32 -33.62
C TYR A 135 12.35 -2.69 -34.42
N SER A 136 12.81 -3.93 -34.29
CA SER A 136 14.04 -4.43 -34.92
C SER A 136 13.74 -5.49 -35.97
N ALA A 137 14.36 -5.34 -37.15
CA ALA A 137 14.35 -6.36 -38.20
C ALA A 137 15.39 -7.46 -37.99
N ASP A 138 16.30 -7.25 -37.03
CA ASP A 138 17.36 -8.18 -36.67
C ASP A 138 17.09 -8.76 -35.26
N PRO A 139 17.66 -9.94 -34.91
CA PRO A 139 17.44 -10.56 -33.60
C PRO A 139 17.79 -9.62 -32.43
N PRO A 140 17.07 -9.71 -31.29
CA PRO A 140 17.41 -8.93 -30.09
C PRO A 140 18.88 -9.09 -29.68
N GLY A 141 19.53 -7.98 -29.30
CA GLY A 141 20.96 -7.96 -28.95
C GLY A 141 21.92 -7.81 -30.13
N THR A 142 21.42 -7.73 -31.37
CA THR A 142 22.27 -7.47 -32.55
C THR A 142 22.85 -6.06 -32.51
N HIS A 143 24.18 -5.96 -32.45
CA HIS A 143 24.88 -4.67 -32.52
C HIS A 143 24.66 -4.00 -33.89
N LYS A 144 24.25 -2.72 -33.88
CA LYS A 144 23.87 -1.95 -35.08
C LYS A 144 22.75 -2.62 -35.91
N GLY A 145 21.82 -3.28 -35.23
CA GLY A 145 20.60 -3.78 -35.85
C GLY A 145 19.81 -2.67 -36.53
N ARG A 146 19.05 -3.05 -37.55
CA ARG A 146 18.08 -2.17 -38.24
C ARG A 146 16.90 -2.00 -37.29
N THR A 147 16.87 -0.85 -36.63
CA THR A 147 15.90 -0.56 -35.58
C THR A 147 15.22 0.78 -35.83
N HIS A 148 13.92 0.82 -35.62
CA HIS A 148 13.12 2.03 -35.52
C HIS A 148 12.68 2.23 -34.08
N THR A 149 12.90 3.42 -33.52
CA THR A 149 12.52 3.76 -32.15
C THR A 149 11.31 4.69 -32.17
N SER A 150 10.28 4.34 -31.39
CA SER A 150 9.10 5.18 -31.20
C SER A 150 9.44 6.47 -30.43
N ASN A 151 8.47 7.37 -30.34
CA ASN A 151 8.51 8.42 -29.32
C ASN A 151 8.44 7.80 -27.91
N PHE A 152 8.87 8.59 -26.91
CA PHE A 152 8.66 8.27 -25.51
C PHE A 152 7.18 8.24 -25.17
N SER A 153 6.78 7.30 -24.31
CA SER A 153 5.45 7.27 -23.71
C SER A 153 5.25 8.47 -22.79
N ASN A 154 3.99 8.82 -22.55
CA ASN A 154 3.68 9.61 -21.37
C ASN A 154 4.19 8.89 -20.11
N PRO A 155 4.76 9.62 -19.15
CA PRO A 155 5.37 9.01 -17.99
C PRO A 155 4.30 8.57 -16.99
N VAL A 156 4.61 7.53 -16.21
CA VAL A 156 3.75 7.04 -15.14
C VAL A 156 4.52 6.96 -13.82
N GLY A 157 3.83 7.27 -12.73
CA GLY A 157 4.30 6.93 -11.39
C GLY A 157 3.94 5.49 -11.10
N LEU A 158 4.89 4.70 -10.59
CA LEU A 158 4.54 3.38 -10.08
C LEU A 158 3.88 3.54 -8.71
N ILE A 159 2.67 2.98 -8.57
CA ILE A 159 1.98 2.96 -7.29
C ILE A 159 2.84 2.16 -6.32
N PRO A 160 3.20 2.74 -5.15
CA PRO A 160 3.94 2.00 -4.13
C PRO A 160 3.19 0.73 -3.72
N ASN A 161 3.89 -0.40 -3.73
CA ASN A 161 3.32 -1.70 -3.34
C ASN A 161 3.83 -2.16 -1.96
N GLY A 162 4.46 -1.26 -1.21
CA GLY A 162 5.06 -1.48 0.11
C GLY A 162 6.21 -0.52 0.38
N VAL A 163 6.76 -0.51 1.58
CA VAL A 163 7.86 0.41 1.92
C VAL A 163 9.13 0.16 1.06
N SER A 164 9.32 -1.06 0.56
CA SER A 164 10.42 -1.40 -0.36
C SER A 164 10.35 -0.66 -1.69
N SER A 165 9.16 -0.26 -2.15
CA SER A 165 9.02 0.48 -3.41
C SER A 165 9.47 1.93 -3.35
N VAL A 166 9.74 2.44 -2.14
CA VAL A 166 10.26 3.80 -1.92
C VAL A 166 11.68 3.78 -1.36
N GLY A 167 12.40 2.67 -1.56
CA GLY A 167 13.79 2.51 -1.12
C GLY A 167 13.95 2.33 0.40
N LEU A 168 12.86 2.11 1.13
CA LEU A 168 12.93 1.76 2.55
C LEU A 168 13.11 0.25 2.70
N THR A 169 13.96 -0.15 3.63
CA THR A 169 14.09 -1.55 4.01
C THR A 169 13.36 -1.79 5.31
N HIS A 170 12.63 -2.90 5.37
CA HIS A 170 12.09 -3.39 6.62
C HIS A 170 13.26 -3.77 7.54
N ILE A 171 13.38 -3.09 8.68
CA ILE A 171 14.23 -3.59 9.78
C ILE A 171 13.61 -4.90 10.33
N VAL A 172 12.28 -5.00 10.26
CA VAL A 172 11.46 -6.14 10.66
C VAL A 172 10.36 -6.32 9.62
N PRO A 173 10.13 -7.53 9.07
CA PRO A 173 8.97 -7.76 8.20
C PRO A 173 7.67 -7.38 8.91
N ASP A 174 6.73 -6.82 8.16
CA ASP A 174 5.39 -6.52 8.68
C ASP A 174 4.75 -7.77 9.29
N MET A 175 4.22 -7.60 10.50
CA MET A 175 3.53 -8.66 11.24
C MET A 175 2.09 -8.27 11.42
N LEU A 176 1.21 -8.97 10.72
CA LEU A 176 -0.23 -8.76 10.84
C LEU A 176 -0.72 -9.24 12.20
N LEU A 177 -1.63 -8.48 12.80
CA LEU A 177 -2.39 -8.87 13.96
C LEU A 177 -3.82 -9.18 13.52
N TRP A 178 -4.34 -10.34 13.90
CA TRP A 178 -5.62 -10.83 13.39
C TRP A 178 -6.32 -11.77 14.37
N TYR A 179 -7.64 -11.93 14.20
CA TYR A 179 -8.44 -12.82 15.04
C TYR A 179 -8.74 -14.12 14.30
N ASN A 180 -8.46 -15.24 14.97
CA ASN A 180 -8.67 -16.58 14.45
C ASN A 180 -10.11 -17.04 14.72
N SER A 181 -10.71 -17.75 13.77
CA SER A 181 -12.06 -18.32 13.89
C SER A 181 -12.18 -19.40 14.98
N ALA A 182 -11.05 -19.89 15.50
CA ALA A 182 -10.98 -20.70 16.72
C ALA A 182 -11.12 -19.89 18.03
N GLY A 183 -11.39 -18.58 17.95
CA GLY A 183 -11.75 -17.76 19.11
C GLY A 183 -10.56 -17.17 19.87
N TYR A 184 -9.49 -16.77 19.17
CA TYR A 184 -8.36 -16.11 19.81
C TYR A 184 -7.68 -15.08 18.90
N TYR A 185 -7.10 -14.05 19.52
CA TYR A 185 -6.27 -13.05 18.83
C TYR A 185 -4.82 -13.54 18.69
N THR A 186 -4.21 -13.30 17.53
CA THR A 186 -2.87 -13.77 17.20
C THR A 186 -2.13 -12.81 16.27
N ASN A 187 -0.85 -13.09 16.04
CA ASN A 187 0.03 -12.35 15.14
C ASN A 187 0.72 -13.29 14.14
N GLY A 188 1.26 -12.71 13.07
CA GLY A 188 2.06 -13.41 12.07
C GLY A 188 1.31 -13.67 10.76
N PRO A 189 1.75 -14.65 9.94
CA PRO A 189 1.11 -14.95 8.67
C PRO A 189 -0.38 -15.19 8.84
N VAL A 190 -1.19 -14.41 8.13
CA VAL A 190 -2.64 -14.57 8.13
C VAL A 190 -2.99 -15.81 7.32
N ASN A 191 -3.81 -16.69 7.90
CA ASN A 191 -4.49 -17.72 7.14
C ASN A 191 -5.91 -17.23 6.80
N PRO A 192 -6.19 -16.85 5.54
CA PRO A 192 -7.48 -16.28 5.17
C PRO A 192 -8.67 -17.20 5.44
N SER A 193 -8.48 -18.52 5.45
CA SER A 193 -9.56 -19.49 5.74
C SER A 193 -10.01 -19.50 7.20
N THR A 194 -9.15 -19.00 8.10
CA THR A 194 -9.41 -18.96 9.55
C THR A 194 -9.46 -17.53 10.09
N GLN A 195 -9.29 -16.52 9.24
CA GLN A 195 -9.35 -15.13 9.66
C GLN A 195 -10.80 -14.70 9.84
N VAL A 196 -11.11 -14.07 10.98
CA VAL A 196 -12.38 -13.36 11.17
C VAL A 196 -12.21 -11.91 10.69
N THR A 197 -13.12 -11.47 9.82
CA THR A 197 -13.18 -10.08 9.31
C THR A 197 -13.30 -9.10 10.48
N SER A 198 -12.52 -8.02 10.51
CA SER A 198 -12.64 -7.01 11.58
C SER A 198 -13.95 -6.21 11.47
N LEU A 199 -14.37 -5.58 12.57
CA LEU A 199 -15.60 -4.76 12.62
C LEU A 199 -15.47 -3.37 11.97
N LEU A 200 -14.45 -3.15 11.12
CA LEU A 200 -14.19 -1.89 10.42
C LEU A 200 -14.07 -0.66 11.34
N ASN A 201 -13.79 -0.88 12.62
CA ASN A 201 -13.69 0.11 13.69
C ASN A 201 -12.29 0.08 14.34
N TRP A 202 -11.28 -0.24 13.54
CA TRP A 202 -9.92 -0.39 14.04
C TRP A 202 -9.31 0.97 14.34
N GLU A 203 -9.00 1.22 15.61
CA GLU A 203 -8.40 2.46 16.11
C GLU A 203 -7.06 2.14 16.80
N PRO A 204 -6.01 1.73 16.05
CA PRO A 204 -4.76 1.36 16.66
C PRO A 204 -4.09 2.57 17.32
N TYR A 205 -3.44 2.35 18.45
CA TYR A 205 -2.59 3.35 19.09
C TYR A 205 -1.19 2.81 19.26
N ILE A 206 -0.18 3.60 18.88
CA ILE A 206 1.22 3.19 18.98
C ILE A 206 2.00 4.07 19.95
N SER A 207 2.90 3.45 20.70
CA SER A 207 3.86 4.12 21.57
C SER A 207 5.21 3.42 21.53
N VAL A 208 6.22 4.04 22.15
CA VAL A 208 7.54 3.44 22.35
C VAL A 208 7.72 3.15 23.82
N LEU A 209 8.35 2.01 24.12
CA LEU A 209 8.79 1.62 25.45
C LEU A 209 10.32 1.55 25.44
N GLY A 210 10.91 2.57 26.05
CA GLY A 210 12.32 2.88 25.94
C GLY A 210 12.79 2.90 24.49
N ASP A 211 13.93 2.26 24.27
CA ASP A 211 14.63 2.12 23.00
C ASP A 211 14.50 0.72 22.38
N THR A 212 13.74 -0.18 23.01
CA THR A 212 13.76 -1.61 22.67
C THR A 212 12.45 -2.14 22.11
N THR A 213 11.32 -1.47 22.36
CA THR A 213 10.00 -2.05 22.08
C THR A 213 9.02 -1.00 21.57
N PHE A 214 8.27 -1.34 20.52
CA PHE A 214 7.05 -0.64 20.13
C PHE A 214 5.85 -1.28 20.82
N LEU A 215 4.98 -0.45 21.39
CA LEU A 215 3.70 -0.86 21.95
C LEU A 215 2.61 -0.57 20.94
N ILE A 216 1.85 -1.58 20.55
CA ILE A 216 0.75 -1.46 19.58
C ILE A 216 -0.53 -1.88 20.28
N GLY A 217 -1.39 -0.91 20.59
CA GLY A 217 -2.73 -1.15 21.05
C GLY A 217 -3.68 -1.45 19.91
N ALA A 218 -4.52 -2.49 20.06
CA ALA A 218 -5.65 -2.74 19.17
C ALA A 218 -6.90 -3.20 19.92
N ASN A 219 -8.07 -2.82 19.40
CA ASN A 219 -9.34 -3.46 19.72
C ASN A 219 -9.49 -4.78 18.94
N THR A 220 -10.04 -5.79 19.59
CA THR A 220 -10.31 -7.10 18.99
C THR A 220 -11.54 -7.75 19.61
N TYR A 221 -11.92 -8.94 19.15
CA TYR A 221 -13.07 -9.65 19.72
C TYR A 221 -12.79 -10.12 21.14
N ALA A 222 -13.78 -9.92 22.01
CA ALA A 222 -13.81 -10.58 23.31
C ALA A 222 -13.85 -12.10 23.11
N ASP A 223 -13.09 -12.84 23.92
CA ASP A 223 -13.10 -14.31 23.84
C ASP A 223 -14.45 -14.84 24.36
N ASP A 224 -14.98 -14.21 25.42
CA ASP A 224 -16.34 -14.40 25.91
C ASP A 224 -17.27 -13.34 25.32
N GLN A 225 -18.19 -13.80 24.47
CA GLN A 225 -19.20 -12.98 23.80
C GLN A 225 -20.46 -12.80 24.66
N THR A 226 -20.42 -13.20 25.93
CA THR A 226 -21.52 -13.02 26.89
C THR A 226 -21.40 -11.64 27.54
N PRO A 227 -22.30 -10.68 27.22
CA PRO A 227 -22.32 -9.41 27.90
C PRO A 227 -22.78 -9.61 29.35
N PRO A 228 -22.18 -8.92 30.33
CA PRO A 228 -22.64 -8.96 31.71
C PRO A 228 -24.05 -8.37 31.90
N ALA A 229 -24.71 -8.74 32.99
CA ALA A 229 -26.09 -8.34 33.25
C ALA A 229 -26.24 -6.80 33.31
N GLY A 230 -27.23 -6.26 32.58
CA GLY A 230 -27.49 -4.82 32.51
C GLY A 230 -26.74 -4.08 31.40
N ALA A 231 -25.97 -4.78 30.56
CA ALA A 231 -25.42 -4.19 29.35
C ALA A 231 -26.53 -3.83 28.35
N ASP A 232 -26.39 -2.68 27.68
CA ASP A 232 -27.22 -2.31 26.54
C ASP A 232 -26.73 -3.06 25.29
N ILE A 233 -27.39 -4.20 25.03
CA ILE A 233 -27.08 -5.10 23.92
C ILE A 233 -27.74 -4.68 22.60
N THR A 234 -28.37 -3.50 22.52
CA THR A 234 -29.04 -3.05 21.28
C THR A 234 -28.10 -2.94 20.09
N GLN A 235 -26.80 -2.72 20.31
CA GLN A 235 -25.80 -2.76 19.25
C GLN A 235 -25.36 -4.17 18.81
N GLY A 236 -25.77 -5.20 19.54
CA GLY A 236 -25.55 -6.62 19.21
C GLY A 236 -24.08 -7.07 19.26
N PRO A 237 -23.84 -8.40 19.28
CA PRO A 237 -22.52 -8.96 19.05
C PRO A 237 -22.05 -8.66 17.61
N PRO A 238 -20.74 -8.78 17.34
CA PRO A 238 -19.73 -9.28 18.27
C PRO A 238 -19.11 -8.21 19.18
N PHE A 239 -18.89 -8.61 20.43
CA PHE A 239 -18.35 -7.78 21.50
C PHE A 239 -16.82 -7.67 21.43
N GLN A 240 -16.28 -6.55 21.90
CA GLN A 240 -14.84 -6.25 21.83
C GLN A 240 -14.14 -6.22 23.19
N ARG A 241 -12.82 -6.45 23.14
CA ARG A 241 -11.82 -6.25 24.19
C ARG A 241 -10.62 -5.47 23.63
N PHE A 242 -9.67 -5.14 24.49
CA PHE A 242 -8.43 -4.46 24.09
C PHE A 242 -7.20 -5.29 24.40
N VAL A 243 -6.26 -5.28 23.46
CA VAL A 243 -4.99 -5.98 23.54
C VAL A 243 -3.84 -5.01 23.31
N VAL A 244 -2.68 -5.35 23.85
CA VAL A 244 -1.41 -4.64 23.59
C VAL A 244 -0.39 -5.63 23.05
N THR A 245 0.23 -5.28 21.93
CA THR A 245 1.30 -6.06 21.31
C THR A 245 2.64 -5.37 21.53
N PHE A 246 3.62 -6.13 22.01
CA PHE A 246 4.99 -5.71 22.24
C PHE A 246 5.84 -6.18 21.06
N GLN A 247 6.21 -5.27 20.17
CA GLN A 247 7.07 -5.55 19.03
C GLN A 247 8.51 -5.11 19.35
N PRO A 248 9.48 -6.03 19.44
CA PRO A 248 10.88 -5.66 19.59
C PRO A 248 11.33 -4.75 18.43
N ALA A 249 11.95 -3.63 18.76
CA ALA A 249 12.47 -2.67 17.78
C ALA A 249 13.59 -3.27 16.92
N ALA A 250 14.32 -4.26 17.46
CA ALA A 250 15.35 -5.02 16.74
C ALA A 250 14.79 -6.11 15.78
N GLY A 251 13.47 -6.31 15.73
CA GLY A 251 12.85 -7.25 14.78
C GLY A 251 12.66 -8.69 15.22
N GLY A 252 12.62 -8.92 16.53
CA GLY A 252 12.21 -10.22 17.07
C GLY A 252 10.69 -10.46 16.99
N ALA A 253 10.30 -11.69 17.37
CA ALA A 253 8.88 -12.06 17.48
C ALA A 253 8.17 -11.20 18.54
N PRO A 254 6.99 -10.64 18.23
CA PRO A 254 6.23 -9.85 19.17
C PRO A 254 5.55 -10.75 20.19
N LYS A 255 5.19 -10.13 21.31
CA LYS A 255 4.37 -10.76 22.34
C LYS A 255 3.03 -10.05 22.41
N ILE A 256 1.95 -10.80 22.53
CA ILE A 256 0.61 -10.26 22.74
C ILE A 256 0.31 -10.33 24.25
N GLY A 257 -0.15 -9.22 24.80
CA GLY A 257 -0.69 -9.10 26.15
C GLY A 257 -2.12 -8.56 26.14
N GLU A 258 -2.71 -8.50 27.32
CA GLU A 258 -4.00 -7.85 27.55
C GLU A 258 -3.79 -6.43 28.04
N GLU A 259 -4.70 -5.55 27.66
CA GLU A 259 -4.74 -4.19 28.19
C GLU A 259 -5.20 -4.15 29.64
N PHE A 260 -6.16 -5.01 29.99
CA PHE A 260 -6.76 -5.04 31.32
C PHE A 260 -6.53 -6.36 32.06
N PHE A 261 -6.36 -6.23 33.37
CA PHE A 261 -6.28 -7.31 34.34
C PHE A 261 -7.39 -7.13 35.36
N THR A 262 -8.04 -8.23 35.74
CA THR A 262 -9.05 -8.26 36.80
C THR A 262 -8.46 -7.81 38.12
N ASP A 263 -9.30 -7.49 39.10
CA ASP A 263 -8.81 -7.17 40.45
C ASP A 263 -8.04 -8.32 41.11
N ALA A 264 -8.27 -9.55 40.66
CA ALA A 264 -7.51 -10.73 41.08
C ALA A 264 -6.15 -10.87 40.35
N GLY A 265 -5.78 -9.91 39.50
CA GLY A 265 -4.52 -9.89 38.74
C GLY A 265 -4.49 -10.85 37.54
N SER A 266 -5.64 -11.40 37.13
CA SER A 266 -5.74 -12.29 35.96
C SER A 266 -6.00 -11.48 34.69
N LEU A 267 -5.53 -11.99 33.55
CA LEU A 267 -5.80 -11.39 32.23
C LEU A 267 -7.31 -11.27 31.99
N TYR A 268 -7.78 -10.10 31.55
CA TYR A 268 -9.18 -9.88 31.22
C TYR A 268 -9.42 -9.93 29.70
N ARG A 269 -10.27 -10.86 29.25
CA ARG A 269 -10.58 -11.07 27.82
C ARG A 269 -12.07 -11.00 27.47
N GLY A 270 -12.90 -10.57 28.40
CA GLY A 270 -14.35 -10.48 28.21
C GLY A 270 -14.79 -9.14 27.60
N VAL A 271 -16.11 -8.98 27.53
CA VAL A 271 -16.77 -7.75 27.08
C VAL A 271 -16.42 -6.57 28.00
N ILE A 272 -15.79 -5.53 27.45
CA ILE A 272 -15.26 -4.41 28.24
C ILE A 272 -16.13 -3.14 28.20
N SER A 273 -16.98 -2.98 27.17
CA SER A 273 -17.87 -1.83 26.99
C SER A 273 -19.33 -2.28 26.90
N TYR A 274 -20.21 -1.66 27.69
CA TYR A 274 -21.59 -2.13 27.87
C TYR A 274 -22.64 -1.35 27.10
N SER A 275 -22.30 -0.19 26.52
CA SER A 275 -23.24 0.60 25.72
C SER A 275 -22.97 0.56 24.21
N ARG A 276 -21.75 0.21 23.80
CA ARG A 276 -21.35 0.13 22.37
C ARG A 276 -20.15 -0.77 22.16
N GLN A 277 -20.14 -1.46 21.03
CA GLN A 277 -19.02 -2.33 20.63
C GLN A 277 -18.03 -1.67 19.69
N ASN A 278 -18.30 -0.44 19.24
CA ASN A 278 -17.44 0.28 18.31
C ASN A 278 -17.09 1.70 18.76
N GLY A 279 -15.95 2.19 18.24
CA GLY A 279 -15.47 3.54 18.50
C GLY A 279 -15.05 3.80 19.95
N ASN A 280 -14.63 2.77 20.69
CA ASN A 280 -14.10 2.91 22.05
C ASN A 280 -12.57 3.12 21.96
N PRO A 281 -12.08 4.36 22.13
CA PRO A 281 -10.69 4.67 21.85
C PRO A 281 -9.75 4.06 22.88
N GLN A 282 -8.76 3.33 22.39
CA GLN A 282 -7.64 2.79 23.16
C GLN A 282 -6.44 3.74 23.16
N ARG A 283 -5.65 3.71 24.23
CA ARG A 283 -4.37 4.39 24.39
C ARG A 283 -3.37 3.43 25.04
N VAL A 284 -2.13 3.51 24.59
CA VAL A 284 -1.00 2.84 25.22
C VAL A 284 0.12 3.85 25.34
N ALA A 285 0.76 3.97 26.50
CA ALA A 285 1.87 4.89 26.69
C ALA A 285 3.03 4.19 27.40
N GLY A 286 4.14 4.04 26.68
CA GLY A 286 5.39 3.57 27.28
C GLY A 286 6.20 4.74 27.83
N ASP A 287 6.99 4.46 28.86
CA ASP A 287 8.07 5.36 29.28
C ASP A 287 9.12 5.40 28.17
N LYS A 288 9.41 6.61 27.66
CA LYS A 288 10.27 6.81 26.48
C LYS A 288 11.76 6.83 26.82
N ARG A 289 12.13 6.76 28.10
CA ARG A 289 13.54 6.79 28.54
C ARG A 289 14.25 5.50 28.13
N ILE A 290 15.50 5.62 27.68
CA ILE A 290 16.35 4.46 27.32
C ILE A 290 16.34 3.43 28.46
N GLY A 291 16.13 2.16 28.12
CA GLY A 291 16.07 1.04 29.08
C GLY A 291 14.80 0.97 29.95
N ALA A 292 13.79 1.80 29.71
CA ALA A 292 12.55 1.76 30.49
C ALA A 292 11.72 0.50 30.22
N THR A 293 11.03 0.05 31.27
CA THR A 293 10.19 -1.17 31.25
C THR A 293 8.73 -0.92 31.62
N ASN A 294 8.39 0.29 32.03
CA ASN A 294 7.06 0.63 32.51
C ASN A 294 6.23 1.24 31.39
N PHE A 295 4.96 0.83 31.31
CA PHE A 295 3.98 1.35 30.37
C PHE A 295 2.62 1.40 31.08
N LEU A 296 1.68 2.11 30.48
CA LEU A 296 0.29 2.13 30.91
C LEU A 296 -0.62 1.93 29.72
N THR A 297 -1.79 1.37 29.98
CA THR A 297 -2.87 1.20 29.02
C THR A 297 -4.08 1.98 29.49
N ALA A 298 -4.89 2.46 28.55
CA ALA A 298 -6.14 3.11 28.87
C ALA A 298 -7.13 2.98 27.74
N ALA A 299 -8.38 2.70 28.08
CA ALA A 299 -9.46 2.68 27.11
C ALA A 299 -10.73 3.25 27.70
N GLU A 300 -11.67 3.61 26.83
CA GLU A 300 -13.03 3.92 27.24
C GLU A 300 -13.80 2.61 27.49
N THR A 301 -14.25 2.39 28.73
CA THR A 301 -14.86 1.12 29.16
C THR A 301 -16.07 1.33 30.08
N SER A 302 -16.71 0.22 30.46
CA SER A 302 -17.70 0.10 31.53
C SER A 302 -17.19 -0.82 32.66
N ALA A 303 -15.93 -0.68 33.08
CA ALA A 303 -15.25 -1.59 34.01
C ALA A 303 -15.96 -1.73 35.38
N GLY A 304 -16.44 -0.66 35.96
CA GLY A 304 -17.19 -0.62 37.22
C GLY A 304 -18.49 -1.41 37.23
N GLN A 305 -18.99 -1.83 36.07
CA GLN A 305 -20.16 -2.71 35.95
C GLN A 305 -19.75 -4.16 35.65
N ASN A 306 -18.46 -4.42 35.55
CA ASN A 306 -17.90 -5.75 35.39
C ASN A 306 -17.60 -6.39 36.75
N PRO A 307 -18.17 -7.56 37.06
CA PRO A 307 -17.85 -8.28 38.28
C PRO A 307 -16.34 -8.54 38.44
N ALA A 308 -15.60 -8.66 37.34
CA ALA A 308 -14.15 -8.88 37.35
C ALA A 308 -13.34 -7.70 37.91
N PHE A 309 -13.91 -6.49 37.97
CA PHE A 309 -13.28 -5.29 38.51
C PHE A 309 -13.99 -4.78 39.77
N GLN A 310 -14.85 -5.56 40.41
CA GLN A 310 -15.62 -5.16 41.60
C GLN A 310 -15.14 -5.86 42.89
N SER A 311 -13.82 -5.92 43.13
CA SER A 311 -13.31 -6.49 44.40
C SER A 311 -13.58 -5.61 45.62
N ASP A 312 -13.94 -4.33 45.41
CA ASP A 312 -14.23 -3.36 46.46
C ASP A 312 -15.28 -2.33 46.00
N SER A 313 -15.51 -1.30 46.81
CA SER A 313 -16.51 -0.25 46.57
C SER A 313 -16.00 0.96 45.76
N ARG A 314 -14.87 0.88 45.04
CA ARG A 314 -14.29 2.04 44.31
C ARG A 314 -15.29 2.66 43.32
N TRP A 315 -16.14 1.84 42.72
CA TRP A 315 -17.14 2.25 41.72
C TRP A 315 -18.42 2.83 42.30
N THR A 316 -18.67 2.71 43.61
CA THR A 316 -19.91 3.24 44.24
C THR A 316 -19.82 4.73 44.56
N SER A 317 -18.64 5.33 44.38
CA SER A 317 -18.35 6.71 44.77
C SER A 317 -18.92 7.75 43.80
N ASN A 318 -19.32 7.34 42.58
CA ASN A 318 -19.79 8.26 41.54
C ASN A 318 -20.78 7.57 40.58
N LEU A 319 -21.81 8.33 40.16
CA LEU A 319 -22.82 7.89 39.19
C LEU A 319 -22.24 7.57 37.81
N ILE A 320 -21.08 8.13 37.46
CA ILE A 320 -20.40 7.83 36.19
C ILE A 320 -20.05 6.34 36.04
N TYR A 321 -19.92 5.60 37.14
CA TYR A 321 -19.55 4.18 37.15
C TYR A 321 -20.76 3.22 37.17
N GLN A 322 -21.97 3.73 36.95
CA GLN A 322 -23.23 2.99 37.06
C GLN A 322 -23.88 2.74 35.68
N ALA A 323 -24.82 1.79 35.61
CA ALA A 323 -25.55 1.42 34.38
C ALA A 323 -24.63 1.02 33.21
N ASP A 324 -24.83 1.53 32.01
CA ASP A 324 -24.01 1.28 30.83
C ASP A 324 -23.01 2.43 30.54
N ASN A 325 -22.84 3.36 31.49
CA ASN A 325 -21.96 4.50 31.33
C ASN A 325 -20.54 4.08 30.94
N ARG A 326 -19.90 4.95 30.15
CA ARG A 326 -18.55 4.78 29.63
C ARG A 326 -17.63 5.86 30.15
N TYR A 327 -16.41 5.46 30.50
CA TYR A 327 -15.39 6.35 31.05
C TYR A 327 -14.01 5.78 30.80
N VAL A 328 -13.01 6.66 30.90
CA VAL A 328 -11.61 6.25 30.77
C VAL A 328 -11.24 5.36 31.95
N THR A 329 -10.74 4.18 31.65
CA THR A 329 -10.14 3.25 32.59
C THR A 329 -8.67 3.12 32.24
N VAL A 330 -7.80 3.25 33.24
CA VAL A 330 -6.34 3.22 33.07
C VAL A 330 -5.78 2.12 33.95
N GLN A 331 -4.86 1.31 33.42
CA GLN A 331 -4.04 0.40 34.21
C GLN A 331 -2.55 0.63 33.94
N PRO A 332 -1.75 0.92 34.99
CA PRO A 332 -0.30 1.03 34.89
C PRO A 332 0.40 -0.32 34.99
#